data_AF-A0A7V8DCS6-F1
#
_entry.id   AF-A0A7V8DCS6-F1
#
_cell.length_a   1.000
_cell.length_b   1.000
_cell.length_c   1.000
_cell.angle_alpha   90.00
_cell.angle_beta   90.00
_cell.angle_gamma   90.00
#
_symmetry.space_group_name_H-M   'P 1'
#
loop_
_entity.id
_entity.type
_entity.pdbx_description
1 polymer ?
#
loop_
_entity_poly.entity_id
_entity_poly.type
_entity_poly.pdbx_seq_one_letter_code
_entity_poly.pdbx_strand_id
1 'polypeptide(L)' 'MKIGLLFLHKVKLKRVLRFFGKVGDKLWTAVYTMRGENIRLISVRRSRDDETEIYNG' A
#
# COMPACT_ATOMS: atom_id res chain seq x y z
N MET A 1 -18.08 5.02 -1.45
CA MET A 1 -16.63 5.04 -1.16
C MET A 1 -15.97 3.99 -2.06
N LYS A 2 -15.46 4.38 -3.24
CA LYS A 2 -14.84 3.44 -4.21
C LYS A 2 -13.33 3.45 -3.97
N ILE A 3 -12.78 2.38 -3.42
CA ILE A 3 -11.33 2.18 -3.30
C ILE A 3 -10.88 1.46 -4.57
N GLY A 4 -10.27 2.23 -5.47
CA GLY A 4 -9.67 1.71 -6.71
C GLY A 4 -8.44 0.87 -6.40
N LEU A 5 -8.44 -0.36 -6.94
CA LEU A 5 -7.39 -1.36 -6.82
C LEU A 5 -6.30 -1.07 -7.84
N LEU A 6 -5.05 -0.77 -7.45
CA LEU A 6 -3.92 -0.88 -8.39
C LEU A 6 -2.58 -1.19 -7.72
N PHE A 7 -2.01 -2.31 -8.19
CA PHE A 7 -0.62 -2.76 -8.23
C PHE A 7 0.12 -3.24 -6.98
N LEU A 8 0.54 -4.52 -7.05
CA LEU A 8 1.26 -5.30 -6.06
C LEU A 8 2.75 -5.38 -6.46
N HIS A 9 3.63 -4.58 -5.84
CA HIS A 9 5.07 -4.72 -6.06
C HIS A 9 5.62 -5.84 -5.15
N LYS A 10 5.96 -7.00 -5.72
CA LYS A 10 6.50 -8.16 -4.97
C LYS A 10 7.98 -7.96 -4.65
N VAL A 11 8.29 -7.52 -3.43
CA VAL A 11 9.64 -7.69 -2.86
C VAL A 11 9.81 -9.15 -2.44
N LYS A 12 10.63 -9.89 -3.20
CA LYS A 12 11.06 -11.28 -2.90
C LYS A 12 11.57 -11.36 -1.45
N LEU A 13 11.06 -12.32 -0.67
CA LEU A 13 11.51 -12.79 0.66
C LEU A 13 10.84 -12.27 1.96
N LYS A 14 9.79 -11.43 1.91
CA LYS A 14 8.94 -11.20 3.10
C LYS A 14 7.46 -11.39 2.77
N ARG A 15 6.71 -12.16 3.58
CA ARG A 15 5.24 -12.31 3.54
C ARG A 15 4.50 -11.01 3.92
N VAL A 16 5.07 -9.87 3.58
CA VAL A 16 4.60 -8.54 3.95
C VAL A 16 4.44 -7.75 2.66
N LEU A 17 3.20 -7.38 2.38
CA LEU A 17 2.79 -6.67 1.19
C LEU A 17 2.70 -5.17 1.49
N ARG A 18 2.87 -4.36 0.45
CA ARG A 18 2.71 -2.91 0.50
C ARG A 18 1.54 -2.53 -0.40
N PHE A 19 0.68 -1.65 0.09
CA PHE A 19 -0.46 -1.09 -0.62
C PHE A 19 -0.36 0.43 -0.58
N PHE A 20 -0.66 1.09 -1.69
CA PHE A 20 -0.74 2.53 -1.78
C PHE A 20 -2.20 2.93 -1.98
N GLY A 21 -2.66 3.91 -1.22
CA GLY A 21 -4.04 4.38 -1.31
C GLY A 21 -4.11 5.87 -1.04
N LYS A 22 -4.99 6.57 -1.75
CA LYS A 22 -5.26 7.99 -1.53
C LYS A 22 -6.42 8.14 -0.56
N VAL A 23 -6.25 8.96 0.48
CA VAL A 23 -7.33 9.33 1.42
C VAL A 23 -7.39 10.85 1.48
N GLY A 24 -8.52 11.40 1.01
CA GLY A 24 -8.61 12.83 0.68
C GLY A 24 -7.63 13.17 -0.43
N ASP A 25 -6.79 14.19 -0.23
CA ASP A 25 -5.73 14.60 -1.17
C ASP A 25 -4.35 14.02 -0.88
N LYS A 26 -4.22 13.16 0.13
CA LYS A 26 -2.93 12.64 0.60
C LYS A 26 -2.76 11.18 0.20
N LEU A 27 -1.55 10.82 -0.24
CA LEU A 27 -1.17 9.43 -0.52
C LEU A 27 -0.72 8.72 0.77
N TRP A 28 -1.15 7.48 0.95
CA TRP A 28 -0.82 6.67 2.12
C TRP A 28 -0.26 5.33 1.69
N THR A 29 0.71 4.85 2.45
CA THR A 29 1.34 3.56 2.27
C THR A 29 0.95 2.66 3.43
N ALA A 30 0.18 1.63 3.14
CA ALA A 30 -0.14 0.56 4.08
C ALA A 30 0.80 -0.63 3.87
N VAL A 31 1.19 -1.25 4.97
CA VAL A 31 1.96 -2.48 5.01
C VAL A 31 1.09 -3.52 5.68
N TYR A 32 0.85 -4.65 5.01
CA TYR A 32 -0.10 -5.65 5.45
C TYR A 32 0.38 -7.07 5.17
N THR A 33 -0.28 -8.03 5.79
CA THR A 33 -0.09 -9.45 5.51
C THR A 33 -1.45 -10.15 5.44
N MET A 34 -1.48 -11.29 4.76
CA MET A 34 -2.66 -12.16 4.70
C MET A 34 -2.52 -13.25 5.76
N ARG A 35 -3.60 -13.49 6.52
CA ARG A 35 -3.74 -14.63 7.43
C ARG A 35 -5.00 -15.41 7.08
N GLY A 36 -4.83 -16.41 6.22
CA GLY A 36 -5.96 -17.06 5.57
C GLY A 36 -6.72 -16.05 4.74
N GLU A 37 -8.00 -15.86 5.03
CA GLU A 37 -8.89 -14.91 4.34
C GLU A 37 -8.85 -13.50 4.94
N ASN A 38 -8.18 -13.31 6.09
CA ASN A 38 -8.14 -12.04 6.80
C ASN A 38 -6.93 -11.19 6.39
N ILE A 39 -7.16 -9.88 6.23
CA ILE A 39 -6.11 -8.88 6.04
C ILE A 39 -5.70 -8.35 7.41
N ARG A 40 -4.41 -8.48 7.76
CA ARG A 40 -3.84 -7.81 8.93
C ARG A 40 -2.99 -6.64 8.47
N LEU A 41 -3.46 -5.43 8.78
CA LEU A 41 -2.66 -4.21 8.64
C LEU A 41 -1.59 -4.21 9.74
N ILE A 42 -0.33 -4.00 9.34
CA ILE A 42 0.83 -3.96 10.23
C ILE A 42 1.23 -2.51 10.50
N SER A 43 1.17 -1.65 9.48
CA SER A 43 1.46 -0.23 9.59
C SER A 43 0.76 0.53 8.48
N VAL A 44 0.26 1.72 8.78
CA VAL A 44 -0.23 2.67 7.78
C VAL A 44 0.49 3.98 8.04
N ARG A 45 1.14 4.52 7.00
CA ARG A 45 1.93 5.76 7.11
C ARG A 45 1.65 6.68 5.93
N ARG A 46 1.97 7.97 6.08
CA ARG A 46 2.04 8.88 4.93
C ARG A 46 3.09 8.37 3.94
N SER A 47 2.73 8.32 2.66
CA SER A 47 3.68 8.03 1.60
C SER A 47 4.73 9.14 1.54
N ARG A 48 5.99 8.74 1.38
CA ARG A 48 7.09 9.68 1.19
C ARG A 48 7.03 10.25 -0.22
N ASP A 49 7.61 11.43 -0.41
CA ASP A 49 7.52 12.15 -1.69
C ASP A 49 8.13 11.33 -2.85
N ASP A 50 9.23 10.62 -2.60
CA ASP A 50 9.87 9.67 -3.55
C ASP A 50 8.94 8.52 -4.03
N GLU A 51 7.97 8.08 -3.21
CA GLU A 51 7.00 7.04 -3.62
C GLU A 51 5.89 7.61 -4.53
N THR A 52 5.70 8.93 -4.54
CA THR A 52 4.69 9.62 -5.36
C THR A 52 5.14 9.75 -6.81
N GLU A 53 6.44 9.95 -7.03
CA GLU A 53 7.03 10.12 -8.35
C GLU A 53 6.99 8.83 -9.19
N ILE A 54 7.21 7.67 -8.56
CA ILE A 54 7.11 6.35 -9.21
C ILE A 54 5.65 6.01 -9.62
N TYR A 55 4.64 6.62 -8.98
CA TYR A 55 3.24 6.33 -9.24
C TYR A 55 2.57 7.34 -10.20
N ASN A 56 3.16 8.53 -10.36
CA ASN A 56 2.72 9.55 -11.31
C ASN A 56 3.51 9.54 -12.63
N GLY A 57 4.45 8.60 -12.80
CA GLY A 57 5.23 8.39 -14.04
C GLY A 57 4.71 7.25 -14.89
#